data_AF-A0A3M3Z007-F1
#
_entry.id   AF-A0A3M3Z007-F1
#
_cell.length_a   1.000
_cell.length_b   1.000
_cell.length_c   1.000
_cell.angle_alpha   90.00
_cell.angle_beta   90.00
_cell.angle_gamma   90.00
#
_symmetry.space_group_name_H-M   'P 1'
#
loop_
_entity.id
_entity.type
_entity.pdbx_description
1 polymer ?
#
loop_
_entity_poly.entity_id
_entity_poly.type
_entity_poly.pdbx_seq_one_letter_code
_entity_poly.pdbx_strand_id
1 'polypeptide(L)'
;MNKNDLSYEIINYLIERINFYVGFGRKAFETLSLATRVSWDLGLDGEDASDFMEGFFEHFGVDPGDYDHYRYFKPEGTDIFVFFRSKDRRAKTVMTLGMLYDAAKMKAWNCETLEKANFSTLPIYNKTEEIPITGFSINTR
;
A
#
# COMPACT_ATOMS: atom_id res chain seq x y z
N MET A 1 3.88 6.86 -17.13
CA MET A 1 4.53 7.69 -16.09
C MET A 1 6.03 7.46 -16.22
N ASN A 2 6.82 8.47 -16.57
CA ASN A 2 8.28 8.35 -16.66
C ASN A 2 8.87 8.30 -15.24
N LYS A 3 9.95 7.54 -15.03
CA LYS A 3 10.61 7.31 -13.73
C LYS A 3 11.02 8.62 -13.00
N ASN A 4 11.11 9.74 -13.72
CA ASN A 4 11.53 11.05 -13.20
C ASN A 4 10.48 11.82 -12.39
N ASP A 5 9.22 11.33 -12.26
CA ASP A 5 8.13 12.04 -11.55
C ASP A 5 7.62 11.30 -10.28
N LEU A 6 8.31 10.24 -9.83
CA LEU A 6 7.96 9.56 -8.59
C LEU A 6 8.46 10.36 -7.39
N SER A 7 7.56 10.74 -6.49
CA SER A 7 7.93 11.28 -5.18
C SER A 7 8.49 10.15 -4.33
N TYR A 8 9.82 10.04 -4.31
CA TYR A 8 10.51 9.08 -3.46
C TYR A 8 10.30 9.33 -1.97
N GLU A 9 9.94 10.55 -1.56
CA GLU A 9 9.51 10.83 -0.19
C GLU A 9 8.27 10.00 0.19
N ILE A 10 7.22 10.05 -0.64
CA ILE A 10 5.98 9.30 -0.39
C ILE A 10 6.28 7.81 -0.44
N ILE A 11 6.95 7.37 -1.51
CA ILE A 11 7.24 5.95 -1.71
C ILE A 11 8.08 5.40 -0.54
N ASN A 12 9.14 6.10 -0.14
CA ASN A 12 10.02 5.62 0.92
C ASN A 12 9.29 5.52 2.25
N TYR A 13 8.45 6.50 2.61
CA TYR A 13 7.59 6.40 3.79
C TYR A 13 6.71 5.15 3.74
N LEU A 14 6.01 4.92 2.61
CA LEU A 14 5.14 3.75 2.46
C LEU A 14 5.95 2.45 2.67
N ILE A 15 7.11 2.35 2.04
CA ILE A 15 7.97 1.16 2.10
C ILE A 15 8.51 0.93 3.52
N GLU A 16 8.99 1.97 4.19
CA GLU A 16 9.50 1.89 5.56
C GLU A 16 8.40 1.49 6.54
N ARG A 17 7.23 2.13 6.46
CA ARG A 17 6.10 1.85 7.36
C ARG A 17 5.51 0.47 7.13
N ILE A 18 5.33 0.04 5.89
CA ILE A 18 4.84 -1.32 5.63
C ILE A 18 5.88 -2.34 6.13
N ASN A 19 7.16 -2.15 5.86
CA ASN A 19 8.21 -3.04 6.36
C ASN A 19 8.24 -3.11 7.90
N PHE A 20 7.93 -2.01 8.60
CA PHE A 20 7.83 -2.01 10.07
C PHE A 20 6.76 -2.98 10.59
N TYR A 21 5.57 -3.03 9.97
CA TYR A 21 4.48 -3.90 10.42
C TYR A 21 4.69 -5.36 10.03
N VAL A 22 5.01 -5.63 8.76
CA VAL A 22 4.98 -7.02 8.23
C VAL A 22 6.34 -7.60 7.88
N GLY A 23 7.36 -6.75 7.76
CA GLY A 23 8.69 -7.14 7.29
C GLY A 23 8.73 -7.56 5.82
N PHE A 24 9.77 -7.18 5.09
CA PHE A 24 9.95 -7.61 3.72
C PHE A 24 10.87 -8.82 3.58
N GLY A 25 10.50 -9.72 2.67
CA GLY A 25 11.37 -10.80 2.22
C GLY A 25 12.56 -10.28 1.42
N ARG A 26 13.69 -11.00 1.44
CA ARG A 26 14.97 -10.58 0.84
C ARG A 26 14.90 -10.09 -0.62
N LYS A 27 13.90 -10.54 -1.39
CA LYS A 27 13.72 -10.22 -2.81
C LYS A 27 12.56 -9.28 -3.10
N ALA A 28 11.92 -8.70 -2.07
CA ALA A 28 10.73 -7.87 -2.26
C ALA A 28 10.96 -6.74 -3.28
N PHE A 29 12.14 -6.11 -3.22
CA PHE A 29 12.53 -4.99 -4.08
C PHE A 29 12.85 -5.36 -5.54
N GLU A 30 12.95 -6.65 -5.89
CA GLU A 30 13.13 -7.08 -7.28
C GLU A 30 11.83 -6.92 -8.09
N THR A 31 10.66 -6.95 -7.43
CA THR A 31 9.34 -6.91 -8.08
C THR A 31 8.39 -5.84 -7.51
N LEU A 32 8.83 -5.07 -6.52
CA LEU A 32 8.02 -4.03 -5.88
C LEU A 32 7.65 -2.94 -6.90
N SER A 33 6.36 -2.71 -7.10
CA SER A 33 5.83 -1.77 -8.08
C SER A 33 4.62 -1.02 -7.53
N LEU A 34 4.14 0.02 -8.22
CA LEU A 34 2.89 0.69 -7.83
C LEU A 34 1.67 -0.24 -7.93
N ALA A 35 1.75 -1.29 -8.77
CA ALA A 35 0.71 -2.30 -8.87
C ALA A 35 0.75 -3.36 -7.74
N THR A 36 1.79 -3.35 -6.89
CA THR A 36 1.89 -4.30 -5.77
C THR A 36 0.72 -4.12 -4.81
N ARG A 37 0.08 -5.25 -4.47
CA ARG A 37 -1.13 -5.32 -3.65
C ARG A 37 -0.75 -5.37 -2.17
N VAL A 38 -1.27 -4.44 -1.39
CA VAL A 38 -0.85 -4.21 0.01
C VAL A 38 -1.10 -5.45 0.88
N SER A 39 -2.34 -5.93 0.96
CA SER A 39 -2.65 -7.14 1.75
C SER A 39 -2.15 -8.43 1.07
N TRP A 40 -2.28 -8.54 -0.25
CA TRP A 40 -2.09 -9.84 -0.92
C TRP A 40 -0.63 -10.16 -1.23
N ASP A 41 0.18 -9.16 -1.57
CA ASP A 41 1.59 -9.36 -1.95
C ASP A 41 2.53 -9.03 -0.77
N LEU A 42 2.17 -8.06 0.08
CA LEU A 42 3.01 -7.64 1.21
C LEU A 42 2.53 -8.21 2.55
N GLY A 43 1.28 -8.65 2.66
CA GLY A 43 0.73 -9.23 3.88
C GLY A 43 0.20 -8.21 4.90
N LEU A 44 0.19 -6.91 4.57
CA LEU A 44 -0.36 -5.89 5.46
C LEU A 44 -1.89 -5.92 5.41
N ASP A 45 -2.50 -6.45 6.47
CA ASP A 45 -3.94 -6.64 6.61
C ASP A 45 -4.36 -6.37 8.07
N GLY A 46 -5.66 -6.46 8.36
CA GLY A 46 -6.10 -6.50 9.76
C GLY A 46 -5.82 -5.26 10.60
N GLU A 47 -5.43 -5.47 11.86
CA GLU A 47 -5.14 -4.38 12.82
C GLU A 47 -3.88 -3.61 12.38
N ASP A 48 -2.86 -4.31 11.88
CA ASP A 48 -1.65 -3.67 11.33
C ASP A 48 -2.00 -2.72 10.17
N ALA A 49 -2.92 -3.11 9.29
CA ALA A 49 -3.39 -2.24 8.21
C ALA A 49 -4.22 -1.07 8.73
N SER A 50 -4.97 -1.24 9.83
CA SER A 50 -5.72 -0.16 10.46
C SER A 50 -4.77 0.92 10.99
N ASP A 51 -3.79 0.52 11.79
CA ASP A 51 -2.79 1.42 12.37
C ASP A 51 -1.93 2.10 11.29
N PHE A 52 -1.55 1.34 10.25
CA PHE A 52 -0.85 1.90 9.10
C PHE A 52 -1.66 3.00 8.42
N MET A 53 -2.96 2.77 8.19
CA MET A 53 -3.81 3.73 7.47
C MET A 53 -4.08 4.99 8.29
N GLU A 54 -4.24 4.88 9.61
CA GLU A 54 -4.33 6.04 10.51
C GLU A 54 -3.06 6.90 10.42
N GLY A 55 -1.89 6.28 10.59
CA GLY A 55 -0.60 6.98 10.50
C GLY A 55 -0.34 7.56 9.10
N PHE A 56 -0.77 6.88 8.04
CA PHE A 56 -0.69 7.36 6.66
C PHE A 56 -1.54 8.62 6.44
N PHE A 57 -2.79 8.61 6.91
CA PHE A 57 -3.67 9.77 6.77
C PHE A 57 -3.15 10.98 7.54
N GLU A 58 -2.68 10.77 8.78
CA GLU A 58 -2.08 11.82 9.59
C GLU A 58 -0.79 12.36 8.95
N HIS A 59 0.15 11.48 8.59
CA HIS A 59 1.46 11.89 8.08
C HIS A 59 1.38 12.71 6.80
N PHE A 60 0.50 12.31 5.87
CA PHE A 60 0.33 13.04 4.63
C PHE A 60 -0.78 14.08 4.68
N GLY A 61 -1.58 14.18 5.75
CA GLY A 61 -2.74 15.08 5.77
C GLY A 61 -3.74 14.74 4.66
N VAL A 62 -4.02 13.45 4.48
CA VAL A 62 -4.99 12.95 3.49
C VAL A 62 -6.37 12.98 4.13
N ASP A 63 -7.32 13.67 3.50
CA ASP A 63 -8.73 13.58 3.87
C ASP A 63 -9.23 12.14 3.62
N PRO A 64 -9.71 11.40 4.64
CA PRO A 64 -10.17 10.03 4.47
C PRO A 64 -11.38 9.88 3.55
N GLY A 65 -12.16 10.93 3.29
CA GLY A 65 -13.26 10.91 2.32
C GLY A 65 -14.22 9.72 2.49
N ASP A 66 -14.29 8.88 1.46
CA ASP A 66 -15.14 7.67 1.42
C ASP A 66 -14.38 6.37 1.77
N TYR A 67 -13.21 6.47 2.41
CA TYR A 67 -12.43 5.32 2.85
C TYR A 67 -13.23 4.44 3.83
N ASP A 68 -13.24 3.14 3.56
CA ASP A 68 -13.75 2.11 4.46
C ASP A 68 -12.69 1.01 4.59
N HIS A 69 -12.14 0.84 5.79
CA HIS A 69 -11.10 -0.15 6.06
C HIS A 69 -11.54 -1.56 5.64
N TYR A 70 -12.78 -1.96 5.93
CA TYR A 70 -13.28 -3.31 5.61
C TYR A 70 -13.53 -3.55 4.13
N ARG A 71 -13.44 -2.50 3.30
CA ARG A 71 -13.48 -2.61 1.84
C ARG A 71 -12.19 -3.23 1.29
N TYR A 72 -11.06 -2.89 1.90
CA TYR A 72 -9.72 -3.24 1.44
C TYR A 72 -9.04 -4.33 2.27
N PHE A 73 -9.34 -4.37 3.57
CA PHE A 73 -8.66 -5.23 4.55
C PHE A 73 -9.64 -6.14 5.27
N LYS A 74 -9.19 -7.36 5.56
CA LYS A 74 -9.93 -8.35 6.32
C LYS A 74 -9.87 -7.97 7.80
N PRO A 75 -10.99 -8.06 8.53
CA PRO A 75 -10.93 -8.00 9.98
C PRO A 75 -10.05 -9.14 10.51
N GLU A 76 -9.22 -8.85 11.50
CA GLU A 76 -8.51 -9.88 12.27
C GLU A 76 -9.45 -10.60 13.25
N GLY A 77 -9.15 -11.89 13.51
CA GLY A 77 -9.86 -12.73 14.49
C GLY A 77 -11.12 -13.44 13.98
N THR A 78 -11.91 -13.94 14.93
CA THR A 78 -13.21 -14.61 14.70
C THR A 78 -14.33 -13.57 14.61
N ASP A 79 -14.16 -12.53 13.80
CA ASP A 79 -15.21 -11.54 13.56
C ASP A 79 -16.32 -12.16 12.69
N ILE A 80 -17.18 -12.97 13.34
CA ILE A 80 -18.36 -13.57 12.74
C ILE A 80 -19.33 -12.52 12.18
N PHE A 81 -19.21 -11.25 12.58
CA PHE A 81 -20.04 -10.19 12.03
C PHE A 81 -19.65 -9.83 10.58
N VAL A 82 -18.50 -10.27 10.08
CA VAL A 82 -18.13 -10.12 8.66
C VAL A 82 -19.15 -10.80 7.72
N PHE A 83 -19.85 -11.84 8.19
CA PHE A 83 -20.91 -12.51 7.43
C PHE A 83 -22.19 -11.66 7.31
N PHE A 84 -22.39 -10.69 8.19
CA PHE A 84 -23.51 -9.73 8.13
C PHE A 84 -23.14 -8.42 7.40
N ARG A 85 -21.85 -8.16 7.15
CA ARG A 85 -21.42 -7.01 6.34
C ARG A 85 -21.81 -7.20 4.86
N SER A 86 -22.10 -6.09 4.18
CA SER A 86 -22.32 -6.05 2.73
C SER A 86 -21.12 -6.63 1.97
N LYS A 87 -21.35 -7.21 0.78
CA LYS A 87 -20.32 -8.00 0.08
C LYS A 87 -19.05 -7.20 -0.24
N ASP A 88 -19.20 -5.91 -0.47
CA ASP A 88 -18.15 -4.92 -0.71
C ASP A 88 -17.27 -4.66 0.51
N ARG A 89 -17.79 -4.84 1.74
CA ARG A 89 -17.08 -4.65 3.01
C ARG A 89 -16.49 -5.94 3.58
N ARG A 90 -15.95 -6.78 2.69
CA ARG A 90 -15.32 -8.06 3.04
C ARG A 90 -13.93 -8.21 2.40
N ALA A 91 -13.16 -7.13 2.37
CA ALA A 91 -11.81 -7.10 1.79
C ALA A 91 -11.76 -7.61 0.34
N LYS A 92 -12.78 -7.25 -0.46
CA LYS A 92 -12.88 -7.72 -1.85
C LYS A 92 -12.17 -6.80 -2.82
N THR A 93 -11.99 -5.54 -2.45
CA THR A 93 -11.30 -4.56 -3.27
C THR A 93 -9.82 -4.61 -2.95
N VAL A 94 -9.00 -4.72 -3.98
CA VAL A 94 -7.55 -4.76 -3.84
C VAL A 94 -7.04 -3.33 -3.66
N MET A 95 -6.32 -3.07 -2.56
CA MET A 95 -5.52 -1.86 -2.40
C MET A 95 -4.12 -2.09 -2.96
N THR A 96 -3.62 -1.16 -3.77
CA THR A 96 -2.24 -1.17 -4.29
C THR A 96 -1.39 -0.05 -3.68
N LEU A 97 -0.06 -0.18 -3.77
CA LEU A 97 0.87 0.90 -3.41
C LEU A 97 0.60 2.18 -4.19
N GLY A 98 0.17 2.05 -5.45
CA GLY A 98 -0.20 3.17 -6.30
C GLY A 98 -1.40 3.97 -5.77
N MET A 99 -2.40 3.30 -5.20
CA MET A 99 -3.55 4.00 -4.59
C MET A 99 -3.10 4.86 -3.41
N LEU A 100 -2.24 4.33 -2.54
CA LEU A 100 -1.66 5.07 -1.42
C LEU A 100 -0.82 6.26 -1.90
N TYR A 101 -0.01 6.04 -2.94
CA TYR A 101 0.81 7.08 -3.54
C TYR A 101 -0.03 8.23 -4.11
N ASP A 102 -1.06 7.91 -4.89
CA ASP A 102 -1.94 8.92 -5.49
C ASP A 102 -2.78 9.65 -4.43
N ALA A 103 -3.30 8.93 -3.42
CA ALA A 103 -4.01 9.54 -2.31
C ALA A 103 -3.14 10.54 -1.54
N ALA A 104 -1.87 10.18 -1.27
CA ALA A 104 -0.90 11.08 -0.62
C ALA A 104 -0.59 12.32 -1.46
N LYS A 105 -0.50 12.18 -2.79
CA LYS A 105 -0.31 13.30 -3.72
C LYS A 105 -1.52 14.21 -3.79
N MET A 106 -2.71 13.63 -3.84
CA MET A 106 -3.99 14.35 -3.93
C MET A 106 -4.43 14.95 -2.59
N LYS A 107 -3.85 14.48 -1.47
CA LYS A 107 -4.27 14.82 -0.11
C LYS A 107 -5.73 14.45 0.17
N ALA A 108 -6.27 13.47 -0.54
CA ALA A 108 -7.64 13.02 -0.41
C ALA A 108 -7.79 11.56 -0.85
N TRP A 109 -8.67 10.84 -0.16
CA TRP A 109 -9.09 9.49 -0.54
C TRP A 109 -10.44 9.54 -1.26
N ASN A 110 -10.46 9.02 -2.49
CA ASN A 110 -11.68 8.86 -3.28
C ASN A 110 -11.67 7.47 -3.92
N CYS A 111 -12.51 6.57 -3.43
CA CYS A 111 -12.52 5.17 -3.85
C CYS A 111 -12.75 5.04 -5.36
N GLU A 112 -13.67 5.80 -5.95
CA GLU A 112 -13.95 5.72 -7.39
C GLU A 112 -12.72 6.06 -8.26
N THR A 113 -12.01 7.13 -7.90
CA THR A 113 -10.81 7.57 -8.65
C THR A 113 -9.67 6.58 -8.47
N LEU A 114 -9.39 6.18 -7.23
CA LEU A 114 -8.24 5.34 -6.91
C LEU A 114 -8.41 3.90 -7.44
N GLU A 115 -9.62 3.33 -7.39
CA GLU A 115 -9.87 1.96 -7.86
C GLU A 115 -9.92 1.83 -9.38
N LYS A 116 -10.19 2.92 -10.11
CA LYS A 116 -10.17 2.97 -11.58
C LYS A 116 -8.77 3.25 -12.15
N ALA A 117 -7.82 3.63 -11.30
CA ALA A 117 -6.48 3.96 -11.72
C ALA A 117 -5.69 2.70 -12.16
N ASN A 118 -4.87 2.86 -13.20
CA ASN A 118 -3.97 1.81 -13.67
C ASN A 118 -2.55 2.12 -13.21
N PHE A 119 -1.96 1.19 -12.46
CA PHE A 119 -0.63 1.36 -11.89
C PHE A 119 0.43 0.56 -12.63
N SER A 120 1.62 1.15 -12.75
CA SER A 120 2.76 0.50 -13.41
C SER A 120 3.20 -0.75 -12.64
N THR A 121 3.46 -1.82 -13.37
CA THR A 121 4.10 -3.06 -12.87
C THR A 121 5.62 -3.01 -12.94
N LEU A 122 6.20 -1.92 -13.42
CA LEU A 122 7.66 -1.75 -13.46
C LEU A 122 8.22 -1.61 -12.03
N PRO A 123 9.40 -2.21 -11.75
CA PRO A 123 10.05 -2.06 -10.45
C PRO A 123 10.29 -0.58 -10.10
N ILE A 124 9.90 -0.20 -8.89
CA ILE A 124 10.13 1.15 -8.33
C ILE A 124 11.64 1.42 -8.23
N TYR A 125 12.37 0.45 -7.68
CA TYR A 125 13.82 0.53 -7.47
C TYR A 125 14.53 -0.30 -8.52
N ASN A 126 15.59 0.25 -9.10
CA ASN A 126 16.41 -0.46 -10.09
C ASN A 126 17.85 -0.67 -9.59
N LYS A 127 18.23 -0.02 -8.48
CA LYS A 127 19.53 -0.20 -7.84
C LYS A 127 19.37 -0.35 -6.34
N THR A 128 20.28 -1.11 -5.72
CA THR A 128 20.28 -1.36 -4.29
C THR A 128 20.39 -0.07 -3.48
N GLU A 129 21.14 0.92 -3.97
CA GLU A 129 21.34 2.20 -3.28
C GLU A 129 20.08 3.08 -3.23
N GLU A 130 19.04 2.75 -4.03
CA GLU A 130 17.77 3.48 -4.04
C GLU A 130 16.80 2.98 -2.96
N ILE A 131 17.06 1.82 -2.33
CA ILE A 131 16.16 1.21 -1.34
C ILE A 131 16.24 1.99 -0.01
N PRO A 132 15.11 2.40 0.58
CA PRO A 132 15.09 3.22 1.81
C PRO A 132 15.42 2.43 3.09
N ILE A 133 15.46 1.10 3.01
CA ILE A 133 15.75 0.21 4.14
C ILE A 133 17.04 -0.60 3.92
N THR A 134 17.84 -0.72 4.97
CA THR A 134 19.12 -1.44 4.93
C THR A 134 18.91 -2.96 4.93
N GLY A 135 19.91 -3.71 4.44
CA GLY A 135 19.89 -5.18 4.47
C GLY A 135 19.22 -5.85 3.25
N PHE A 136 18.75 -5.07 2.28
CA PHE A 136 18.21 -5.57 1.02
C PHE A 136 19.17 -5.32 -0.14
N SER A 137 19.05 -6.14 -1.19
CA SER A 137 19.85 -6.00 -2.41
C SER A 137 19.02 -6.42 -3.62
N ILE A 138 19.23 -5.73 -4.74
CA ILE A 138 18.66 -6.12 -6.03
C ILE A 138 19.72 -6.90 -6.78
N ASN A 139 19.47 -8.19 -7.02
CA ASN A 139 20.32 -8.99 -7.88
C ASN A 139 19.91 -8.72 -9.32
N THR A 140 20.56 -7.76 -9.97
CA THR A 140 20.48 -7.65 -11.41
C THR A 140 21.13 -8.90 -12.01
N ARG A 141 20.33 -9.69 -12.74
CA ARG A 141 20.86 -10.77 -13.59
C ARG A 141 21.59 -10.19 -14.79
#